data_AF-A0A2T4I4W1-F1
#
_entry.id   AF-A0A2T4I4W1-F1
#
_cell.length_a   1.000
_cell.length_b   1.000
_cell.length_c   1.000
_cell.angle_alpha   90.00
_cell.angle_beta   90.00
_cell.angle_gamma   90.00
#
_symmetry.space_group_name_H-M   'P 1'
#
loop_
_entity.id
_entity.type
_entity.pdbx_description
1 polymer ?
#
loop_
_entity_poly.entity_id
_entity_poly.type
_entity_poly.pdbx_seq_one_letter_code
_entity_poly.pdbx_strand_id
1 'polypeptide(L)'
;MLEQTDELAALIIDTPVDVATRDRLKAVLGSPDNASDLELGFAMFFLNRTHRSGILNGGVIGGRDQTGKWKIDARYNKGDLIRRIERIAAARRRIELTNLDAVEFVQTKSPAWPSKTLVYLDPPYYEKGSQLYYDYYSDKDHLEVAQAVRSLSKVHWLVSYDDVLPIQEMYGGTPALQYTIGYSARNVLRGREAMFFSDGLLVPEVEGSMVELHRAKAGEPLLPPPAQPRRASHCGPATTTTTL
;
A
#
# COMPACT_ATOMS: atom_id res chain seq x y z
N MET A 1 -13.27 0.81 13.93
CA MET A 1 -13.53 1.97 13.03
C MET A 1 -14.94 1.94 12.44
N LEU A 2 -15.36 0.86 11.76
CA LEU A 2 -16.72 0.78 11.17
C LEU A 2 -17.84 0.64 12.23
N GLU A 3 -17.55 -0.06 13.33
CA GLU A 3 -18.53 -0.35 14.39
C GLU A 3 -18.40 0.53 15.65
N GLN A 4 -17.29 1.27 15.77
CA GLN A 4 -16.96 2.13 16.93
C GLN A 4 -16.55 3.53 16.45
N THR A 5 -17.43 4.14 15.65
CA THR A 5 -17.14 5.42 14.99
C THR A 5 -17.12 6.57 15.99
N ASP A 6 -18.11 6.63 16.88
CA ASP A 6 -18.28 7.73 17.83
C ASP A 6 -17.18 7.71 18.89
N GLU A 7 -16.81 6.53 19.39
CA GLU A 7 -15.72 6.36 20.34
C GLU A 7 -14.37 6.74 19.73
N LEU A 8 -14.12 6.36 18.47
CA LEU A 8 -12.91 6.77 17.76
C LEU A 8 -12.86 8.29 17.54
N ALA A 9 -14.00 8.92 17.20
CA ALA A 9 -14.08 10.37 17.05
C ALA A 9 -13.82 11.09 18.37
N ALA A 10 -14.37 10.60 19.49
CA ALA A 10 -14.10 11.12 20.82
C ALA A 10 -12.61 11.04 21.18
N LEU A 11 -11.97 9.89 20.92
CA LEU A 11 -10.52 9.75 21.13
C LEU A 11 -9.70 10.77 20.33
N ILE A 12 -10.08 11.06 19.08
CA ILE A 12 -9.41 12.08 18.24
C ILE A 12 -9.61 13.49 18.81
N ILE A 13 -10.80 13.79 19.34
CA ILE A 13 -11.12 15.10 19.94
C ILE A 13 -10.35 15.29 21.24
N ASP A 14 -10.40 14.31 22.14
CA ASP A 14 -9.97 14.48 23.53
C ASP A 14 -8.46 14.29 23.71
N THR A 15 -7.80 13.57 22.80
CA THR A 15 -6.38 13.27 22.94
C THR A 15 -5.49 14.47 22.54
N PRO A 16 -4.53 14.89 23.40
CA PRO A 16 -3.51 15.88 23.05
C PRO A 16 -2.61 15.40 21.91
N VAL A 17 -2.18 16.32 21.04
CA VAL A 17 -1.31 16.01 19.91
C VAL A 17 0.12 16.44 20.24
N ASP A 18 0.80 15.63 21.06
CA ASP A 18 2.17 15.89 21.51
C ASP A 18 3.06 14.64 21.47
N VAL A 19 4.36 14.83 21.68
CA VAL A 19 5.36 13.76 21.60
C VAL A 19 5.17 12.72 22.72
N ALA A 20 4.71 13.14 23.90
CA ALA A 20 4.45 12.24 25.02
C ALA A 20 3.30 11.26 24.71
N THR A 21 2.20 11.78 24.17
CA THR A 21 1.06 11.00 23.67
C THR A 21 1.50 10.05 22.56
N ARG A 22 2.32 10.54 21.61
CA ARG A 22 2.89 9.72 20.55
C ARG A 22 3.72 8.56 21.09
N ASP A 23 4.57 8.79 22.10
CA ASP A 23 5.40 7.76 22.69
C ASP A 23 4.54 6.72 23.46
N ARG A 24 3.50 7.16 24.17
CA ARG A 24 2.50 6.28 24.81
C ARG A 24 1.78 5.39 23.79
N LEU A 25 1.27 5.98 22.70
CA LEU A 25 0.53 5.22 21.68
C LEU A 25 1.46 4.31 20.86
N LYS A 26 2.74 4.63 20.73
CA LYS A 26 3.73 3.69 20.19
C LYS A 26 3.89 2.46 21.08
N ALA A 27 3.86 2.64 22.40
CA ALA A 27 3.95 1.51 23.34
C ALA A 27 2.72 0.60 23.24
N VAL A 28 1.52 1.16 23.04
CA VAL A 28 0.29 0.38 22.80
C VAL A 28 0.45 -0.56 21.60
N LEU A 29 0.97 -0.09 20.47
CA LEU A 29 1.25 -0.96 19.31
C LEU A 29 2.34 -2.00 19.57
N GLY A 30 3.23 -1.77 20.54
CA GLY A 30 4.27 -2.73 20.94
C GLY A 30 3.76 -3.80 21.91
N SER A 31 2.50 -3.76 22.32
CA SER A 31 1.89 -4.72 23.25
C SER A 31 0.43 -4.99 22.86
N PRO A 32 0.18 -5.53 21.64
CA PRO A 32 -1.16 -5.67 21.10
C PRO A 32 -2.08 -6.56 21.95
N ASP A 33 -1.54 -7.59 22.59
CA ASP A 33 -2.30 -8.51 23.46
C ASP A 33 -2.91 -7.83 24.70
N ASN A 34 -2.44 -6.62 25.03
CA ASN A 34 -2.90 -5.85 26.20
C ASN A 34 -3.80 -4.65 25.81
N ALA A 35 -4.24 -4.57 24.56
CA ALA A 35 -5.00 -3.44 24.04
C ALA A 35 -6.25 -3.92 23.29
N SER A 36 -7.33 -3.14 23.38
CA SER A 36 -8.53 -3.35 22.56
C SER A 36 -8.30 -2.95 21.10
N ASP A 37 -9.13 -3.48 20.19
CA ASP A 37 -9.12 -3.09 18.77
C ASP A 37 -9.29 -1.57 18.57
N LEU A 38 -10.09 -0.94 19.42
CA LEU A 38 -10.28 0.52 19.39
C LEU A 38 -8.98 1.25 19.76
N GLU A 39 -8.28 0.80 20.81
CA GLU A 39 -7.00 1.37 21.22
C GLU A 39 -5.90 1.15 20.18
N LEU A 40 -5.82 -0.04 19.59
CA LEU A 40 -4.89 -0.36 18.51
C LEU A 40 -5.17 0.46 17.26
N GLY A 41 -6.45 0.52 16.86
CA GLY A 41 -6.88 1.33 15.72
C GLY A 41 -6.60 2.81 15.93
N PHE A 42 -6.86 3.35 17.12
CA PHE A 42 -6.56 4.73 17.46
C PHE A 42 -5.04 5.01 17.51
N ALA A 43 -4.25 4.11 18.10
CA ALA A 43 -2.80 4.23 18.15
C ALA A 43 -2.19 4.24 16.73
N MET A 44 -2.60 3.29 15.88
CA MET A 44 -2.18 3.23 14.47
C MET A 44 -2.56 4.51 13.73
N PHE A 45 -3.80 4.98 13.87
CA PHE A 45 -4.27 6.22 13.28
C PHE A 45 -3.44 7.43 13.74
N PHE A 46 -3.21 7.55 15.05
CA PHE A 46 -2.47 8.68 15.60
C PHE A 46 -1.04 8.73 15.10
N LEU A 47 -0.33 7.60 15.12
CA LEU A 47 1.04 7.52 14.62
C LEU A 47 1.11 7.81 13.13
N ASN A 48 0.19 7.25 12.33
CA ASN A 48 0.12 7.53 10.90
C ASN A 48 -0.10 9.03 10.60
N ARG A 49 -0.85 9.75 11.43
CA ARG A 49 -1.06 11.19 11.25
C ARG A 49 0.08 12.05 11.79
N THR A 50 0.88 11.55 12.73
CA THR A 50 1.94 12.31 13.41
C THR A 50 3.36 11.93 12.97
N HIS A 51 3.51 10.88 12.15
CA HIS A 51 4.78 10.44 11.60
C HIS A 51 5.05 10.97 10.19
N ARG A 52 6.33 11.11 9.86
CA ARG A 52 6.79 11.48 8.52
C ARG A 52 6.30 10.46 7.49
N SER A 53 5.72 10.97 6.41
CA SER A 53 5.07 10.18 5.35
C SER A 53 3.94 9.25 5.81
N GLY A 54 3.51 9.34 7.09
CA GLY A 54 2.55 8.43 7.69
C GLY A 54 3.04 6.99 7.88
N ILE A 55 4.35 6.76 7.79
CA ILE A 55 4.94 5.44 8.01
C ILE A 55 5.04 5.20 9.52
N LEU A 56 4.55 4.05 10.01
CA LEU A 56 4.57 3.72 11.45
C LEU A 56 6.00 3.65 12.02
N ASN A 57 6.95 3.17 11.22
CA ASN A 57 8.39 3.19 11.54
C ASN A 57 9.08 4.53 11.20
N GLY A 58 8.34 5.48 10.62
CA GLY A 58 8.82 6.83 10.37
C GLY A 58 9.05 7.62 11.66
N GLY A 59 9.98 8.58 11.61
CA GLY A 59 10.16 9.53 12.70
C GLY A 59 8.97 10.48 12.85
N VAL A 60 8.84 11.11 14.02
CA VAL A 60 7.81 12.14 14.26
C VAL A 60 7.98 13.35 13.33
N ILE A 61 6.87 13.92 12.88
CA ILE A 61 6.89 15.19 12.12
C ILE A 61 7.48 16.28 13.03
N GLY A 62 8.38 17.09 12.47
CA GLY A 62 9.07 18.14 13.24
C GLY A 62 10.26 17.70 14.08
N GLY A 63 10.56 16.39 14.14
CA GLY A 63 11.64 15.84 14.98
C GLY A 63 11.25 15.77 16.46
N ARG A 64 12.00 15.00 17.27
CA ARG A 64 11.64 14.80 18.69
C ARG A 64 11.58 16.12 19.47
N ASP A 65 12.50 17.03 19.20
CA ASP A 65 12.56 18.34 19.85
C ASP A 65 11.52 19.34 19.31
N GLN A 66 10.71 18.93 18.31
CA GLN A 66 9.68 19.76 17.71
C GLN A 66 10.20 21.12 17.23
N THR A 67 11.44 21.19 16.74
CA THR A 67 12.08 22.43 16.26
C THR A 67 11.87 22.68 14.77
N GLY A 68 11.41 21.68 14.02
CA GLY A 68 11.15 21.80 12.58
C GLY A 68 10.05 22.80 12.21
N LYS A 69 10.04 23.22 10.93
CA LYS A 69 9.00 24.10 10.35
C LYS A 69 7.59 23.54 10.55
N TRP A 70 7.44 22.23 10.37
CA TRP A 70 6.20 21.51 10.61
C TRP A 70 6.28 20.82 11.96
N LYS A 71 5.22 20.92 12.76
CA LYS A 71 5.11 20.26 14.07
C LYS A 71 4.33 18.96 13.96
N ILE A 72 4.26 18.21 15.05
CA ILE A 72 3.60 16.90 15.15
C ILE A 72 2.14 16.93 14.68
N ASP A 73 1.44 18.04 14.86
CA ASP A 73 0.04 18.26 14.52
C ASP A 73 -0.19 18.70 13.07
N ALA A 74 0.87 18.89 12.27
CA ALA A 74 0.76 19.45 10.91
C ALA A 74 -0.17 18.69 9.95
N ARG A 75 -0.48 17.41 10.26
CA ARG A 75 -1.43 16.57 9.51
C ARG A 75 -2.58 16.06 10.38
N TYR A 76 -2.74 16.60 11.58
CA TYR A 76 -3.74 16.20 12.59
C TYR A 76 -4.90 17.20 12.69
N ASN A 77 -5.50 17.59 11.55
CA ASN A 77 -6.72 18.39 11.56
C ASN A 77 -7.90 17.52 12.03
N LYS A 78 -8.22 17.61 13.32
CA LYS A 78 -9.24 16.79 13.99
C LYS A 78 -10.58 16.81 13.25
N GLY A 79 -11.09 17.99 12.92
CA GLY A 79 -12.39 18.14 12.25
C GLY A 79 -12.42 17.46 10.87
N ASP A 80 -11.40 17.67 10.05
CA ASP A 80 -11.31 17.04 8.72
C ASP A 80 -11.17 15.53 8.81
N LEU A 81 -10.42 15.04 9.79
CA LEU A 81 -10.19 13.62 10.01
C LEU A 81 -11.47 12.90 10.46
N ILE A 82 -12.19 13.48 11.42
CA ILE A 82 -13.47 12.95 11.91
C ILE A 82 -14.49 12.89 10.77
N ARG A 83 -14.62 13.98 9.98
CA ARG A 83 -15.52 13.98 8.82
C ARG A 83 -15.21 12.88 7.80
N ARG A 84 -13.94 12.52 7.61
CA ARG A 84 -13.57 11.40 6.72
C ARG A 84 -13.99 10.04 7.31
N ILE A 85 -13.80 9.86 8.62
CA ILE A 85 -14.20 8.64 9.33
C ILE A 85 -15.73 8.47 9.28
N GLU A 86 -16.49 9.53 9.57
CA GLU A 86 -17.95 9.53 9.51
C GLU A 86 -18.47 9.21 8.10
N ARG A 87 -17.82 9.73 7.06
CA ARG A 87 -18.18 9.40 5.66
C ARG A 87 -18.00 7.91 5.34
N ILE A 88 -16.95 7.28 5.86
CA ILE A 88 -16.74 5.84 5.71
C ILE A 88 -17.82 5.08 6.50
N ALA A 89 -18.07 5.47 7.74
CA ALA A 89 -19.09 4.86 8.60
C ALA A 89 -20.51 4.97 8.03
N ALA A 90 -20.84 6.08 7.35
CA ALA A 90 -22.11 6.26 6.64
C ALA A 90 -22.29 5.26 5.48
N ALA A 91 -21.19 4.74 4.93
CA ALA A 91 -21.21 3.72 3.89
C ALA A 91 -21.12 2.29 4.43
N ARG A 92 -21.10 2.06 5.76
CA ARG A 92 -20.82 0.75 6.38
C ARG A 92 -21.69 -0.41 5.87
N ARG A 93 -22.96 -0.16 5.54
CA ARG A 93 -23.87 -1.19 4.97
C ARG A 93 -23.46 -1.69 3.58
N ARG A 94 -22.48 -1.03 2.95
CA ARG A 94 -21.90 -1.38 1.64
C ARG A 94 -20.44 -1.85 1.76
N ILE A 95 -19.94 -2.05 2.99
CA ILE A 95 -18.55 -2.43 3.26
C ILE A 95 -18.56 -3.71 4.08
N GLU A 96 -17.99 -4.78 3.54
CA GLU A 96 -17.59 -5.96 4.30
C GLU A 96 -16.09 -5.87 4.55
N LEU A 97 -15.65 -6.09 5.79
CA LEU A 97 -14.25 -6.05 6.18
C LEU A 97 -13.80 -7.44 6.64
N THR A 98 -12.65 -7.88 6.14
CA THR A 98 -12.02 -9.15 6.54
C THR A 98 -10.52 -8.94 6.75
N ASN A 99 -9.92 -9.73 7.63
CA ASN A 99 -8.46 -9.83 7.79
C ASN A 99 -7.96 -11.20 7.30
N LEU A 100 -8.44 -11.61 6.12
CA LEU A 100 -7.99 -12.83 5.45
C LEU A 100 -6.77 -12.52 4.59
N ASP A 101 -5.94 -13.55 4.36
CA ASP A 101 -4.92 -13.47 3.32
C ASP A 101 -5.57 -13.19 1.95
N ALA A 102 -4.88 -12.46 1.08
CA ALA A 102 -5.44 -12.02 -0.20
C ALA A 102 -5.78 -13.21 -1.12
N VAL A 103 -4.92 -14.24 -1.16
CA VAL A 103 -5.16 -15.45 -1.95
C VAL A 103 -6.33 -16.23 -1.37
N GLU A 104 -6.36 -16.39 -0.04
CA GLU A 104 -7.47 -17.03 0.65
C GLU A 104 -8.80 -16.30 0.38
N PHE A 105 -8.82 -14.98 0.49
CA PHE A 105 -10.01 -14.16 0.24
C PHE A 105 -10.52 -14.35 -1.19
N VAL A 106 -9.64 -14.26 -2.18
CA VAL A 106 -10.03 -14.42 -3.59
C VAL A 106 -10.56 -15.83 -3.84
N GLN A 107 -9.88 -16.87 -3.36
CA GLN A 107 -10.29 -18.26 -3.58
C GLN A 107 -11.62 -18.60 -2.90
N THR A 108 -11.82 -18.13 -1.67
CA THR A 108 -13.02 -18.45 -0.87
C THR A 108 -14.24 -17.63 -1.29
N LYS A 109 -14.08 -16.35 -1.63
CA LYS A 109 -15.20 -15.44 -1.91
C LYS A 109 -15.59 -15.40 -3.38
N SER A 110 -14.65 -15.61 -4.30
CA SER A 110 -14.91 -15.47 -5.75
C SER A 110 -16.03 -16.33 -6.33
N PRO A 111 -16.30 -17.57 -5.85
CA PRO A 111 -17.42 -18.35 -6.38
C PRO A 111 -18.78 -17.65 -6.22
N ALA A 112 -18.94 -16.89 -5.12
CA ALA A 112 -20.17 -16.19 -4.78
C ALA A 112 -20.32 -14.81 -5.44
N TRP A 113 -19.25 -14.24 -6.02
CA TRP A 113 -19.32 -12.90 -6.60
C TRP A 113 -20.22 -12.85 -7.83
N PRO A 114 -21.08 -11.82 -7.98
CA PRO A 114 -21.79 -11.55 -9.23
C PRO A 114 -20.83 -11.30 -10.40
N SER A 115 -21.25 -11.59 -11.63
CA SER A 115 -20.42 -11.36 -12.83
C SER A 115 -20.07 -9.89 -13.07
N LYS A 116 -20.86 -8.96 -12.53
CA LYS A 116 -20.61 -7.50 -12.60
C LYS A 116 -19.63 -7.00 -11.52
N THR A 117 -19.02 -7.88 -10.75
CA THR A 117 -17.98 -7.50 -9.78
C THR A 117 -16.71 -7.06 -10.49
N LEU A 118 -16.12 -5.96 -10.02
CA LEU A 118 -14.76 -5.56 -10.34
C LEU A 118 -13.89 -5.81 -9.11
N VAL A 119 -12.80 -6.55 -9.29
CA VAL A 119 -11.81 -6.82 -8.24
C VAL A 119 -10.60 -5.92 -8.46
N TYR A 120 -10.24 -5.16 -7.44
CA TYR A 120 -9.01 -4.37 -7.45
C TYR A 120 -8.04 -4.94 -6.41
N LEU A 121 -6.80 -5.21 -6.83
CA LEU A 121 -5.72 -5.58 -5.92
C LEU A 121 -4.56 -4.59 -6.04
N ASP A 122 -4.02 -4.22 -4.89
CA ASP A 122 -2.81 -3.40 -4.76
C ASP A 122 -1.86 -4.08 -3.75
N PRO A 123 -1.17 -5.16 -4.17
CA PRO A 123 -0.28 -5.89 -3.28
C PRO A 123 0.91 -5.03 -2.85
N PRO A 124 1.69 -5.44 -1.83
CA PRO A 124 2.96 -4.81 -1.52
C PRO A 124 3.82 -4.65 -2.78
N TYR A 125 4.58 -3.57 -2.91
CA TYR A 125 5.43 -3.38 -4.10
C TYR A 125 6.59 -4.37 -4.09
N TYR A 126 6.99 -4.83 -5.27
CA TYR A 126 8.03 -5.84 -5.41
C TYR A 126 9.40 -5.31 -4.92
N GLU A 127 9.81 -4.11 -5.35
CA GLU A 127 11.09 -3.53 -4.93
C GLU A 127 10.99 -2.68 -3.66
N LYS A 128 9.91 -1.92 -3.53
CA LYS A 128 9.73 -0.93 -2.45
C LYS A 128 9.04 -1.52 -1.23
N GLY A 129 8.63 -2.79 -1.28
CA GLY A 129 7.79 -3.43 -0.27
C GLY A 129 8.37 -3.34 1.14
N SER A 130 9.63 -3.73 1.32
CA SER A 130 10.31 -3.76 2.61
C SER A 130 10.54 -2.39 3.26
N GLN A 131 10.41 -1.29 2.51
CA GLN A 131 10.53 0.07 3.03
C GLN A 131 9.17 0.69 3.40
N LEU A 132 8.09 0.16 2.83
CA LEU A 132 6.74 0.75 2.89
C LEU A 132 5.78 -0.05 3.78
N TYR A 133 5.93 -1.37 3.84
CA TYR A 133 5.02 -2.27 4.52
C TYR A 133 5.71 -3.00 5.69
N TYR A 134 4.91 -3.37 6.70
CA TYR A 134 5.38 -4.20 7.81
C TYR A 134 5.53 -5.65 7.35
N ASP A 135 4.54 -6.14 6.61
CA ASP A 135 4.54 -7.43 5.94
C ASP A 135 4.86 -7.22 4.46
N TYR A 136 5.98 -7.76 3.99
CA TYR A 136 6.40 -7.67 2.60
C TYR A 136 6.35 -9.05 1.95
N TYR A 137 6.05 -9.06 0.66
CA TYR A 137 5.95 -10.29 -0.12
C TYR A 137 7.32 -10.75 -0.61
N SER A 138 7.51 -12.06 -0.64
CA SER A 138 8.54 -12.74 -1.42
C SER A 138 8.09 -12.93 -2.86
N ASP A 139 9.01 -13.29 -3.75
CA ASP A 139 8.71 -13.63 -5.15
C ASP A 139 7.59 -14.67 -5.28
N LYS A 140 7.57 -15.63 -4.35
CA LYS A 140 6.56 -16.69 -4.31
C LYS A 140 5.18 -16.13 -3.97
N ASP A 141 5.08 -15.23 -3.00
CA ASP A 141 3.81 -14.63 -2.59
C ASP A 141 3.21 -13.78 -3.72
N HIS A 142 4.05 -13.03 -4.45
CA HIS A 142 3.63 -12.29 -5.64
C HIS A 142 3.08 -13.22 -6.74
N LEU A 143 3.76 -14.35 -6.98
CA LEU A 143 3.33 -15.34 -7.96
C LEU A 143 1.99 -15.99 -7.57
N GLU A 144 1.80 -16.32 -6.29
CA GLU A 144 0.56 -16.90 -5.78
C GLU A 144 -0.62 -15.93 -5.96
N VAL A 145 -0.43 -14.64 -5.67
CA VAL A 145 -1.45 -13.61 -5.94
C VAL A 145 -1.74 -13.51 -7.43
N ALA A 146 -0.72 -13.45 -8.29
CA ALA A 146 -0.91 -13.37 -9.73
C ALA A 146 -1.71 -14.57 -10.26
N GLN A 147 -1.40 -15.79 -9.79
CA GLN A 147 -2.14 -17.00 -10.17
C GLN A 147 -3.60 -16.95 -9.68
N ALA A 148 -3.82 -16.55 -8.43
CA ALA A 148 -5.16 -16.46 -7.86
C ALA A 148 -6.04 -15.49 -8.63
N VAL A 149 -5.53 -14.29 -8.92
CA VAL A 149 -6.25 -13.25 -9.67
C VAL A 149 -6.50 -13.67 -11.11
N ARG A 150 -5.49 -14.20 -11.81
CA ARG A 150 -5.63 -14.65 -13.20
C ARG A 150 -6.60 -15.82 -13.37
N SER A 151 -6.85 -16.58 -12.30
CA SER A 151 -7.86 -17.66 -12.31
C SER A 151 -9.31 -17.16 -12.28
N LEU A 152 -9.53 -15.87 -11.99
CA LEU A 152 -10.85 -15.25 -11.98
C LEU A 152 -11.40 -15.05 -13.40
N SER A 153 -12.18 -16.02 -13.87
CA SER A 153 -12.81 -15.98 -15.20
C SER A 153 -14.23 -15.40 -15.23
N LYS A 154 -14.90 -15.31 -14.06
CA LYS A 154 -16.30 -14.86 -13.94
C LYS A 154 -16.44 -13.34 -13.79
N VAL A 155 -15.41 -12.69 -13.28
CA VAL A 155 -15.42 -11.28 -12.86
C VAL A 155 -14.25 -10.56 -13.51
N HIS A 156 -14.36 -9.24 -13.63
CA HIS A 156 -13.22 -8.44 -14.08
C HIS A 156 -12.30 -8.12 -12.92
N TRP A 157 -11.01 -8.00 -13.22
CA TRP A 157 -10.00 -7.65 -12.24
C TRP A 157 -8.99 -6.65 -12.81
N LEU A 158 -8.39 -5.87 -11.90
CA LEU A 158 -7.22 -5.06 -12.18
C LEU A 158 -6.23 -5.14 -11.01
N VAL A 159 -4.94 -5.13 -11.33
CA VAL A 159 -3.85 -5.15 -10.34
C VAL A 159 -2.87 -4.04 -10.64
N SER A 160 -2.48 -3.24 -9.64
CA SER A 160 -1.43 -2.22 -9.73
C SER A 160 -0.12 -2.67 -9.08
N TYR A 161 1.00 -2.31 -9.71
CA TYR A 161 2.35 -2.64 -9.23
C TYR A 161 3.40 -1.60 -9.66
N ASP A 162 4.59 -1.69 -9.07
CA ASP A 162 5.81 -1.17 -9.67
C ASP A 162 6.14 -1.92 -10.98
N ASP A 163 6.60 -1.18 -11.99
CA ASP A 163 6.85 -1.73 -13.31
C ASP A 163 8.24 -2.37 -13.41
N VAL A 164 8.31 -3.64 -13.01
CA VAL A 164 9.53 -4.45 -12.93
C VAL A 164 9.38 -5.79 -13.65
N LEU A 165 10.50 -6.37 -14.11
CA LEU A 165 10.48 -7.57 -14.95
C LEU A 165 9.76 -8.76 -14.31
N PRO A 166 9.98 -9.12 -13.02
CA PRO A 166 9.28 -10.25 -12.41
C PRO A 166 7.76 -10.09 -12.44
N ILE A 167 7.26 -8.89 -12.19
CA ILE A 167 5.82 -8.60 -12.24
C ILE A 167 5.30 -8.65 -13.69
N GLN A 168 6.04 -8.08 -14.65
CA GLN A 168 5.68 -8.19 -16.07
C GLN A 168 5.57 -9.65 -16.52
N GLU A 169 6.48 -10.52 -16.08
CA GLU A 169 6.46 -11.95 -16.38
C GLU A 169 5.25 -12.64 -15.74
N MET A 170 4.96 -12.35 -14.47
CA MET A 170 3.82 -12.92 -13.74
C MET A 170 2.46 -12.59 -14.37
N TYR A 171 2.31 -11.38 -14.93
CA TYR A 171 1.08 -10.93 -15.59
C TYR A 171 1.17 -10.95 -17.13
N GLY A 172 2.23 -11.55 -17.67
CA GLY A 172 2.50 -11.60 -19.10
C GLY A 172 1.32 -12.16 -19.90
N GLY A 173 1.05 -11.50 -21.04
CA GLY A 173 -0.02 -11.86 -21.96
C GLY A 173 -1.39 -11.28 -21.62
N THR A 174 -1.55 -10.61 -20.48
CA THR A 174 -2.79 -9.88 -20.13
C THR A 174 -2.75 -8.45 -20.66
N PRO A 175 -3.92 -7.81 -20.93
CA PRO A 175 -3.95 -6.39 -21.22
C PRO A 175 -3.32 -5.57 -20.08
N ALA A 176 -2.61 -4.50 -20.42
CA ALA A 176 -1.89 -3.71 -19.43
C ALA A 176 -1.71 -2.25 -19.84
N LEU A 177 -1.42 -1.43 -18.84
CA LEU A 177 -1.13 0.00 -18.95
C LEU A 177 0.14 0.30 -18.14
N GLN A 178 1.18 0.80 -18.81
CA GLN A 178 2.40 1.30 -18.18
C GLN A 178 2.35 2.82 -18.14
N TYR A 179 2.58 3.40 -16.97
CA TYR A 179 2.40 4.82 -16.73
C TYR A 179 3.39 5.37 -15.71
N THR A 180 3.42 6.68 -15.55
CA THR A 180 4.12 7.35 -14.45
C THR A 180 3.24 8.43 -13.84
N ILE A 181 3.48 8.77 -12.57
CA ILE A 181 2.74 9.81 -11.84
C ILE A 181 3.59 11.09 -11.82
N GLY A 182 3.09 12.14 -12.49
CA GLY A 182 3.78 13.42 -12.73
C GLY A 182 3.91 14.35 -11.52
N TYR A 183 4.04 13.85 -10.29
CA TYR A 183 3.89 14.68 -9.08
C TYR A 183 5.10 15.54 -8.68
N SER A 184 6.23 15.52 -9.40
CA SER A 184 7.25 16.56 -9.22
C SER A 184 8.20 16.68 -10.42
N ALA A 185 8.36 17.92 -10.92
CA ALA A 185 9.30 18.34 -11.97
C ALA A 185 10.79 18.15 -11.61
N ARG A 186 11.13 17.35 -10.60
CA ARG A 186 12.52 17.13 -10.16
C ARG A 186 13.00 15.68 -10.21
N ASN A 187 12.13 14.68 -10.46
CA ASN A 187 12.56 13.28 -10.58
C ASN A 187 11.57 12.42 -11.40
N VAL A 188 11.41 12.74 -12.70
CA VAL A 188 10.64 11.92 -13.67
C VAL A 188 11.19 10.48 -13.79
N LEU A 189 12.40 10.22 -13.30
CA LEU A 189 13.14 8.97 -13.46
C LEU A 189 12.85 7.87 -12.40
N ARG A 190 11.99 8.06 -11.39
CA ARG A 190 11.98 7.17 -10.19
C ARG A 190 10.72 6.34 -9.89
N GLY A 191 9.73 6.31 -10.78
CA GLY A 191 8.62 5.37 -10.62
C GLY A 191 7.86 5.21 -11.92
N ARG A 192 8.16 4.11 -12.63
CA ARG A 192 7.24 3.58 -13.63
C ARG A 192 6.34 2.58 -12.92
N GLU A 193 5.05 2.68 -13.17
CA GLU A 193 4.01 1.83 -12.60
C GLU A 193 3.31 1.08 -13.73
N ALA A 194 2.77 -0.08 -13.40
CA ALA A 194 2.02 -0.90 -14.34
C ALA A 194 0.67 -1.30 -13.71
N MET A 195 -0.38 -1.25 -14.51
CA MET A 195 -1.65 -1.89 -14.23
C MET A 195 -1.86 -3.05 -15.21
N PHE A 196 -2.33 -4.18 -14.70
CA PHE A 196 -2.69 -5.37 -15.47
C PHE A 196 -4.17 -5.63 -15.32
N PHE A 197 -4.82 -6.12 -16.37
CA PHE A 197 -6.27 -6.23 -16.43
C PHE A 197 -6.73 -7.62 -16.87
N SER A 198 -7.90 -8.03 -16.42
CA SER A 198 -8.64 -9.15 -17.03
C SER A 198 -9.01 -8.84 -18.48
N ASP A 199 -9.11 -9.88 -19.31
CA ASP A 199 -9.64 -9.75 -20.67
C ASP A 199 -11.05 -9.12 -20.69
N GLY A 200 -11.28 -8.24 -21.67
CA GLY A 200 -12.57 -7.58 -21.88
C GLY A 200 -12.91 -6.44 -20.89
N LEU A 201 -12.05 -6.13 -19.91
CA LEU A 201 -12.23 -4.96 -19.07
C LEU A 201 -12.07 -3.68 -19.91
N LEU A 202 -13.07 -2.80 -19.87
CA LEU A 202 -13.01 -1.49 -20.51
C LEU A 202 -12.19 -0.54 -19.65
N VAL A 203 -10.99 -0.20 -20.12
CA VAL A 203 -10.07 0.73 -19.45
C VAL A 203 -10.16 2.10 -20.13
N PRO A 204 -10.52 3.18 -19.41
CA PRO A 204 -10.60 4.51 -19.99
C PRO A 204 -9.21 5.06 -20.36
N GLU A 205 -9.22 6.17 -21.09
CA GLU A 205 -8.03 6.98 -21.32
C GLU A 205 -7.50 7.54 -20.00
N VAL A 206 -6.19 7.76 -19.94
CA VAL A 206 -5.53 8.26 -18.74
C VAL A 206 -5.83 9.74 -18.54
N GLU A 207 -6.24 10.12 -17.33
CA GLU A 207 -6.55 11.50 -16.94
C GLU A 207 -5.74 11.97 -15.73
N GLY A 208 -5.66 13.30 -15.56
CA GLY A 208 -5.06 13.93 -14.38
C GLY A 208 -3.55 13.89 -14.36
N SER A 209 -2.96 13.44 -13.23
CA SER A 209 -1.51 13.43 -13.02
C SER A 209 -0.79 12.21 -13.59
N MET A 210 -1.53 11.25 -14.12
CA MET A 210 -0.96 10.06 -14.74
C MET A 210 -0.54 10.37 -16.18
N VAL A 211 0.62 9.86 -16.57
CA VAL A 211 1.14 9.96 -17.94
C VAL A 211 1.27 8.54 -18.48
N GLU A 212 0.45 8.21 -19.48
CA GLU A 212 0.53 6.94 -20.21
C GLU A 212 1.86 6.85 -20.96
N LEU A 213 2.55 5.72 -20.80
CA LEU A 213 3.81 5.43 -21.49
C LEU A 213 3.61 4.36 -22.56
N HIS A 214 2.79 3.34 -22.25
CA HIS A 214 2.46 2.26 -23.17
C HIS A 214 1.19 1.55 -22.73
N ARG A 215 0.41 1.08 -23.70
CA ARG A 215 -0.79 0.28 -23.49
C ARG A 215 -0.71 -0.95 -24.37
N ALA A 216 -0.79 -2.11 -23.74
CA ALA A 216 -0.71 -3.40 -24.40
C ALA A 216 -2.08 -4.09 -24.34
N LYS A 217 -2.52 -4.65 -25.47
CA LYS A 217 -3.63 -5.61 -25.51
C LYS A 217 -3.14 -6.99 -25.08
N ALA A 218 -4.08 -7.91 -24.89
CA ALA A 218 -3.76 -9.31 -24.59
C ALA A 218 -2.77 -9.88 -25.64
N GLY A 219 -1.69 -10.48 -25.15
CA GLY A 219 -0.61 -11.04 -25.98
C GLY A 219 0.39 -10.03 -26.55
N GLU A 220 0.19 -8.73 -26.41
CA GLU A 220 1.16 -7.71 -26.84
C GLU A 220 2.29 -7.55 -25.81
N PRO A 221 3.53 -7.29 -26.26
CA PRO A 221 4.65 -7.11 -25.33
C PRO A 221 4.57 -5.78 -24.58
N LEU A 222 5.12 -5.78 -23.36
CA LEU A 222 5.32 -4.59 -22.53
C LEU A 222 6.67 -3.93 -22.84
N LEU A 223 6.77 -2.63 -22.54
CA LEU A 223 8.06 -1.96 -22.52
C LEU A 223 8.94 -2.58 -21.43
N PRO A 224 10.23 -2.89 -21.69
CA PRO A 224 11.13 -3.38 -20.67
C PRO A 224 11.26 -2.37 -19.53
N PRO A 225 11.42 -2.81 -18.26
CA PRO A 225 11.58 -1.91 -17.11
C PRO A 225 12.77 -0.96 -17.31
N PRO A 226 12.69 0.27 -16.77
CA PRO A 226 13.83 1.18 -16.80
C PRO A 226 15.05 0.49 -16.17
N ALA A 227 16.24 0.73 -16.75
CA ALA A 227 17.48 0.13 -16.28
C ALA A 227 17.66 0.42 -14.78
N GLN A 228 17.67 -0.63 -13.97
CA GLN A 228 17.88 -0.49 -12.54
C GLN A 228 19.33 -0.03 -12.30
N PRO A 229 19.57 0.94 -11.40
CA PRO A 229 20.94 1.18 -10.93
C PRO A 229 21.43 -0.12 -10.29
N ARG A 230 22.55 -0.66 -10.81
CA ARG A 230 23.15 -1.90 -10.31
C ARG A 230 23.20 -1.87 -8.78
N ARG A 231 22.53 -2.82 -8.11
CA ARG A 231 22.79 -3.08 -6.69
C ARG A 231 24.29 -3.36 -6.56
N ALA A 232 25.00 -2.58 -5.75
CA ALA A 232 26.36 -2.92 -5.37
C ALA A 232 26.29 -4.29 -4.69
N SER A 233 26.81 -5.32 -5.36
CA SER A 233 27.01 -6.63 -4.77
C SER A 233 27.82 -6.44 -3.49
N HIS A 234 27.22 -6.74 -2.34
CA HIS A 234 27.98 -6.98 -1.13
C HIS A 234 28.84 -8.24 -1.39
N CYS A 235 30.03 -8.05 -1.93
CA CYS A 235 31.11 -9.02 -1.74
C CYS A 235 31.42 -9.00 -0.25
N GLY A 236 30.94 -10.01 0.47
CA GLY A 236 31.48 -10.33 1.79
C GLY A 236 32.99 -10.54 1.69
N PRO A 237 33.77 -10.17 2.72
CA PRO A 237 35.21 -10.34 2.67
C PRO A 237 35.53 -11.83 2.59
N ALA A 238 36.29 -12.23 1.58
CA ALA A 238 36.90 -13.55 1.53
C ALA A 238 37.89 -13.67 2.69
N THR A 239 37.57 -14.48 3.68
CA THR A 239 38.49 -14.93 4.72
C THR A 239 39.65 -15.66 4.05
N THR A 240 40.80 -15.01 3.98
CA THR A 240 42.04 -15.65 3.57
C THR A 240 42.65 -16.29 4.80
N THR A 241 42.50 -17.61 4.91
CA THR A 241 43.33 -18.43 5.78
C THR A 241 44.77 -18.31 5.30
N THR A 242 45.68 -17.82 6.13
CA THR A 242 47.12 -18.01 5.93
C THR A 242 47.69 -18.60 7.21
N THR A 243 47.99 -19.88 7.11
CA THR A 243 48.89 -20.64 7.96
C THR A 243 50.28 -20.01 7.92
N LEU A 244 50.82 -19.67 9.09
CA LEU A 244 52.13 -20.08 9.61
C LEU A 244 52.19 -19.71 11.10
#